data_AF-A0A0C9V1R5-F1
#
_entry.id   AF-A0A0C9V1R5-F1
#
_cell.length_a   1.000
_cell.length_b   1.000
_cell.length_c   1.000
_cell.angle_alpha   90.00
_cell.angle_beta   90.00
_cell.angle_gamma   90.00
#
_symmetry.space_group_name_H-M   'P 1'
#
loop_
_entity.id
_entity.type
_entity.pdbx_description
1 polymer ?
#
loop_
_entity_poly.entity_id
_entity_poly.type
_entity_poly.pdbx_seq_one_letter_code
_entity_poly.pdbx_strand_id
1 'polypeptide(L)'
;MTLRGYTVPPDAIYEKQVKEVVHAKIKNSLAFTGFIRKYHDNIPLPPNENDDISTHAINHILNSISVKLLKIIVNGLDVAVFNVYIYPPSKNYKLHSKWISMLRNNIYTMTEGAGSPLKTPYHCNVCCGEDHPTGLCAFTRLPGWIDHSQHATNDTEDEVVVDAVAAEVPIKTLIAVVVEAVEAAGDVGDTTPTTSNLLGAIPFSLLPSPI
;
A
#
# COMPACT_ATOMS: atom_id res chain seq x y z
N MET A 1 2.30 -0.99 -3.24
CA MET A 1 2.71 0.40 -2.92
C MET A 1 2.99 1.14 -4.21
N THR A 2 3.07 2.46 -4.21
CA THR A 2 3.31 3.27 -5.42
C THR A 2 4.50 4.19 -5.21
N LEU A 3 5.49 4.12 -6.10
CA LEU A 3 6.74 4.90 -6.03
C LEU A 3 6.71 6.10 -6.98
N ARG A 4 7.11 7.26 -6.46
CA ARG A 4 7.26 8.52 -7.20
C ARG A 4 8.60 9.17 -6.88
N GLY A 5 9.15 9.93 -7.83
CA GLY A 5 10.35 10.77 -7.62
C GLY A 5 11.52 10.45 -8.56
N TYR A 6 11.39 9.43 -9.39
CA TYR A 6 12.34 9.18 -10.47
C TYR A 6 12.21 10.25 -11.56
N THR A 7 13.35 10.71 -12.08
CA THR A 7 13.44 11.64 -13.20
C THR A 7 13.60 10.87 -14.51
N VAL A 8 12.60 10.03 -14.80
CA VAL A 8 12.56 9.18 -15.99
C VAL A 8 11.33 9.47 -16.83
N PRO A 9 11.41 9.34 -18.16
CA PRO A 9 10.22 9.38 -18.99
C PRO A 9 9.29 8.19 -18.67
N PRO A 10 7.98 8.30 -18.95
CA PRO A 10 7.01 7.24 -18.71
C PRO A 10 7.15 6.11 -19.74
N ASP A 11 8.21 5.32 -19.60
CA ASP A 11 8.55 4.17 -20.45
C ASP A 11 8.60 2.87 -19.63
N ALA A 12 8.10 1.79 -20.21
CA ALA A 12 8.05 0.47 -19.60
C ALA A 12 9.45 -0.14 -19.37
N ILE A 13 10.49 0.33 -20.07
CA ILE A 13 11.89 -0.10 -19.84
C ILE A 13 12.30 0.09 -18.37
N TYR A 14 11.78 1.14 -17.73
CA TYR A 14 12.08 1.46 -16.33
C TYR A 14 11.37 0.54 -15.32
N GLU A 15 10.33 -0.21 -15.70
CA GLU A 15 9.70 -1.20 -14.81
C GLU A 15 10.73 -2.23 -14.32
N LYS A 16 11.62 -2.68 -15.22
CA LYS A 16 12.68 -3.62 -14.89
C LYS A 16 13.70 -3.03 -13.92
N GLN A 17 14.13 -1.80 -14.17
CA GLN A 17 15.11 -1.12 -13.30
C GLN A 17 14.54 -0.87 -11.90
N VAL A 18 13.30 -0.39 -11.80
CA VAL A 18 12.62 -0.20 -10.52
C VAL A 18 12.43 -1.52 -9.79
N LYS A 19 12.09 -2.60 -10.51
CA LYS A 19 12.02 -3.96 -9.93
C LYS A 19 13.36 -4.39 -9.33
N GLU A 20 14.46 -4.18 -10.05
CA GLU A 20 15.81 -4.53 -9.57
C GLU A 20 16.19 -3.75 -8.29
N VAL A 21 15.83 -2.46 -8.23
CA VAL A 21 16.09 -1.61 -7.06
C VAL A 21 15.29 -2.09 -5.84
N VAL A 22 13.99 -2.35 -6.01
CA VAL A 22 13.14 -2.90 -4.92
C VAL A 22 13.65 -4.26 -4.48
N HIS A 23 13.99 -5.13 -5.44
CA HIS A 23 14.53 -6.45 -5.18
C HIS A 23 15.85 -6.37 -4.38
N ALA A 24 16.81 -5.55 -4.82
CA ALA A 24 18.08 -5.35 -4.12
C ALA A 24 17.86 -4.78 -2.70
N LYS A 25 16.92 -3.83 -2.54
CA LYS A 25 16.59 -3.24 -1.24
C LYS A 25 16.07 -4.28 -0.25
N ILE A 26 15.18 -5.18 -0.69
CA ILE A 26 14.63 -6.24 0.16
C ILE A 26 15.69 -7.29 0.45
N LYS A 27 16.43 -7.74 -0.58
CA LYS A 27 17.45 -8.79 -0.47
C LYS A 27 18.60 -8.41 0.47
N ASN A 28 19.08 -7.17 0.38
CA ASN A 28 20.28 -6.73 1.11
C ASN A 28 19.98 -6.14 2.49
N SER A 29 18.71 -6.01 2.87
CA SER A 29 18.30 -5.47 4.17
C SER A 29 18.10 -6.57 5.20
N LEU A 30 18.84 -6.49 6.30
CA LEU A 30 18.65 -7.37 7.47
C LEU A 30 17.25 -7.21 8.07
N ALA A 31 16.66 -6.01 8.02
CA ALA A 31 15.32 -5.79 8.54
C ALA A 31 14.26 -6.55 7.72
N PHE A 32 14.34 -6.50 6.40
CA PHE A 32 13.39 -7.20 5.52
C PHE A 32 13.60 -8.72 5.56
N THR A 33 14.85 -9.17 5.38
CA THR A 33 15.16 -10.61 5.41
C THR A 33 14.87 -11.23 6.78
N GLY A 34 15.20 -10.54 7.87
CA GLY A 34 14.85 -10.97 9.24
C GLY A 34 13.34 -11.04 9.47
N PHE A 35 12.57 -10.08 8.93
CA PHE A 35 11.11 -10.11 9.00
C PHE A 35 10.53 -11.34 8.27
N ILE A 36 10.97 -11.60 7.04
CA ILE A 36 10.52 -12.75 6.24
C ILE A 36 10.89 -14.07 6.90
N ARG A 37 12.12 -14.21 7.40
CA ARG A 37 12.56 -15.42 8.14
C ARG A 37 11.66 -15.69 9.35
N LYS A 38 11.29 -14.64 10.08
CA LYS A 38 10.47 -14.76 11.28
C LYS A 38 8.99 -15.01 10.98
N TYR A 39 8.46 -14.43 9.90
CA TYR A 39 7.05 -14.49 9.55
C TYR A 39 6.90 -14.85 8.07
N HIS A 40 6.58 -16.11 7.76
CA HIS A 40 6.42 -16.61 6.39
C HIS A 40 5.23 -17.59 6.26
N ASP A 41 4.22 -17.48 7.12
CA ASP A 41 3.04 -18.36 7.15
C ASP A 41 2.12 -18.25 5.90
N ASN A 42 2.37 -17.27 5.03
CA ASN A 42 1.69 -17.14 3.75
C ASN A 42 2.45 -17.77 2.57
N ILE A 43 3.67 -18.27 2.79
CA ILE A 43 4.50 -18.84 1.74
C ILE A 43 4.30 -20.35 1.69
N PRO A 44 4.12 -20.95 0.49
CA PRO A 44 4.15 -22.40 0.34
C PRO A 44 5.43 -23.01 0.91
N LEU A 45 5.34 -24.23 1.41
CA LEU A 45 6.52 -24.98 1.82
C LEU A 45 7.43 -25.23 0.60
N PRO A 46 8.77 -25.33 0.81
CA PRO A 46 9.67 -25.68 -0.27
C PRO A 46 9.30 -27.03 -0.90
N PRO A 47 9.58 -27.22 -2.20
CA PRO A 47 9.24 -28.45 -2.90
C PRO A 47 10.03 -29.67 -2.38
N ASN A 48 11.25 -29.44 -1.86
CA ASN A 48 12.07 -30.49 -1.24
C ASN A 48 12.13 -30.29 0.27
N GLU A 49 11.98 -31.38 1.02
CA GLU A 49 12.00 -31.34 2.50
C GLU A 49 13.34 -30.87 3.09
N ASN A 50 14.44 -31.03 2.34
CA ASN A 50 15.78 -30.63 2.79
C ASN A 50 16.12 -29.17 2.47
N ASP A 51 15.28 -28.45 1.74
CA ASP A 51 15.56 -27.05 1.37
C ASP A 51 15.39 -26.13 2.59
N ASP A 52 16.29 -25.16 2.73
CA ASP A 52 16.16 -24.14 3.79
C ASP A 52 14.89 -23.30 3.58
N ILE A 53 13.92 -23.48 4.48
CA ILE A 53 12.62 -22.79 4.48
C ILE A 53 12.82 -21.27 4.46
N SER A 54 13.83 -20.76 5.19
CA SER A 54 14.13 -19.33 5.26
C SER A 54 14.55 -18.77 3.90
N THR A 55 15.48 -19.44 3.23
CA THR A 55 15.95 -19.07 1.90
C THR A 55 14.84 -19.23 0.86
N HIS A 56 14.03 -20.30 0.95
CA HIS A 56 12.86 -20.48 0.11
C HIS A 56 11.88 -19.30 0.25
N ALA A 57 11.54 -18.91 1.48
CA ALA A 57 10.62 -17.81 1.74
C ALA A 57 11.13 -16.47 1.20
N ILE A 58 12.41 -16.16 1.41
CA ILE A 58 13.03 -14.94 0.86
C ILE A 58 12.96 -14.94 -0.68
N ASN A 59 13.36 -16.05 -1.31
CA ASN A 59 13.35 -16.16 -2.77
C ASN A 59 11.94 -16.07 -3.34
N HIS A 60 10.94 -16.67 -2.67
CA HIS A 60 9.54 -16.57 -3.07
C HIS A 60 9.07 -15.12 -3.10
N ILE A 61 9.33 -14.36 -2.02
CA ILE A 61 8.98 -12.95 -1.93
C ILE A 61 9.68 -12.13 -3.02
N LEU A 62 10.99 -12.33 -3.20
CA LEU A 62 11.78 -11.59 -4.19
C LEU A 62 11.31 -11.87 -5.63
N ASN A 63 10.97 -13.12 -5.94
CA ASN A 63 10.46 -13.51 -7.25
C ASN A 63 9.04 -12.99 -7.52
N SER A 64 8.25 -12.77 -6.46
CA SER A 64 6.89 -12.23 -6.57
C SER A 64 6.83 -10.74 -6.93
N ILE A 65 7.96 -10.02 -6.85
CA ILE A 65 7.99 -8.57 -7.10
C ILE A 65 7.60 -8.31 -8.55
N SER A 66 6.52 -7.56 -8.72
CA SER A 66 6.01 -7.07 -10.01
C SER A 66 5.90 -5.56 -9.95
N VAL A 67 6.32 -4.89 -11.03
CA VAL A 67 6.26 -3.44 -11.15
C VAL A 67 5.46 -3.10 -12.39
N LYS A 68 4.60 -2.09 -12.27
CA LYS A 68 3.82 -1.53 -13.38
C LYS A 68 3.97 -0.04 -13.43
N LEU A 69 4.30 0.47 -14.61
CA LEU A 69 4.31 1.88 -14.90
C LEU A 69 2.87 2.40 -14.91
N LEU A 70 2.66 3.47 -14.16
CA LEU A 70 1.47 4.30 -14.18
C LEU A 70 1.87 5.68 -14.71
N LYS A 71 1.36 6.01 -15.90
CA LYS A 71 1.55 7.34 -16.50
C LYS A 71 0.51 8.28 -15.90
N ILE A 72 0.96 9.34 -15.22
CA ILE A 72 0.06 10.36 -14.67
C ILE A 72 0.45 11.74 -15.18
N ILE A 73 -0.52 12.64 -15.29
CA ILE A 73 -0.27 14.04 -15.63
C ILE A 73 -0.24 14.84 -14.32
N VAL A 74 0.86 15.54 -14.07
CA VAL A 74 1.01 16.45 -12.93
C VAL A 74 1.40 17.81 -13.47
N ASN A 75 0.59 18.83 -13.22
CA ASN A 75 0.79 20.20 -13.72
C ASN A 75 1.01 20.26 -15.24
N GLY A 76 0.28 19.44 -16.00
CA GLY A 76 0.37 19.37 -17.46
C GLY A 76 1.58 18.59 -17.99
N LEU A 77 2.40 17.99 -17.12
CA LEU A 77 3.55 17.18 -17.51
C LEU A 77 3.29 15.71 -17.23
N ASP A 78 3.68 14.86 -18.18
CA ASP A 78 3.69 13.41 -17.98
C ASP A 78 4.77 13.03 -16.96
N VAL A 79 4.35 12.36 -15.89
CA VAL A 79 5.22 11.89 -14.81
C VAL A 79 5.10 10.36 -14.73
N ALA A 80 6.26 9.71 -14.67
CA ALA A 80 6.36 8.28 -14.43
C ALA A 80 6.17 7.98 -12.93
N VAL A 81 5.17 7.16 -12.62
CA VAL A 81 4.93 6.61 -11.29
C VAL A 81 4.89 5.08 -11.41
N PHE A 82 5.35 4.36 -10.40
CA PHE A 82 5.48 2.90 -10.48
C PHE A 82 4.71 2.21 -9.37
N ASN A 83 3.71 1.41 -9.73
CA ASN A 83 3.07 0.51 -8.80
C ASN A 83 3.93 -0.72 -8.58
N VAL A 84 4.19 -1.03 -7.32
CA VAL A 84 4.99 -2.16 -6.88
C VAL A 84 4.09 -3.12 -6.11
N TYR A 85 3.97 -4.33 -6.65
CA TYR A 85 3.21 -5.44 -6.09
C TYR A 85 4.19 -6.48 -5.59
N ILE A 86 3.99 -6.93 -4.35
CA ILE A 86 4.84 -7.91 -3.69
C ILE A 86 3.93 -8.83 -2.91
N TYR A 87 4.13 -10.15 -3.04
CA TYR A 87 3.37 -11.12 -2.27
C TYR A 87 3.68 -10.95 -0.77
N PRO A 88 2.68 -10.93 0.11
CA PRO A 88 2.94 -10.69 1.53
C PRO A 88 3.44 -11.96 2.21
N PRO A 89 4.39 -11.85 3.16
CA PRO A 89 4.98 -13.02 3.79
C PRO A 89 4.06 -13.68 4.85
N SER A 90 3.09 -12.94 5.39
CA SER A 90 2.17 -13.43 6.44
C SER A 90 0.71 -13.21 6.10
N LYS A 91 -0.18 -14.12 6.55
CA LYS A 91 -1.64 -13.97 6.47
C LYS A 91 -2.19 -13.13 7.61
N ASN A 92 -1.41 -12.91 8.67
CA ASN A 92 -1.82 -12.11 9.80
C ASN A 92 -1.89 -10.62 9.43
N TYR A 93 -3.06 -10.01 9.60
CA TYR A 93 -3.29 -8.61 9.25
C TYR A 93 -2.32 -7.62 9.94
N LYS A 94 -2.00 -7.82 11.23
CA LYS A 94 -1.06 -6.92 11.95
C LYS A 94 0.34 -7.01 11.38
N LEU A 95 0.79 -8.21 11.01
CA LEU A 95 2.08 -8.43 10.36
C LEU A 95 2.07 -7.90 8.92
N HIS A 96 0.95 -8.03 8.20
CA HIS A 96 0.76 -7.43 6.90
C HIS A 96 0.88 -5.89 6.95
N SER A 97 0.18 -5.22 7.87
CA SER A 97 0.27 -3.77 8.03
C SER A 97 1.69 -3.31 8.38
N LYS A 98 2.40 -4.07 9.23
CA LYS A 98 3.81 -3.82 9.54
C LYS A 98 4.71 -4.00 8.31
N TRP A 99 4.49 -5.04 7.51
CA TRP A 99 5.20 -5.28 6.26
C TRP A 99 5.03 -4.12 5.28
N ILE A 100 3.79 -3.67 5.07
CA ILE A 100 3.49 -2.50 4.22
C ILE A 100 4.15 -1.23 4.77
N SER A 101 4.10 -1.00 6.09
CA SER A 101 4.78 0.14 6.72
C SER A 101 6.29 0.11 6.50
N MET A 102 6.93 -1.06 6.63
CA MET A 102 8.36 -1.21 6.36
C MET A 102 8.68 -0.88 4.89
N LEU A 103 7.88 -1.34 3.93
CA LEU A 103 8.05 -0.99 2.52
C LEU A 103 7.86 0.52 2.27
N ARG A 104 6.82 1.13 2.86
CA ARG A 104 6.48 2.55 2.66
C ARG A 104 7.48 3.52 3.31
N ASN A 105 8.20 3.08 4.35
CA ASN A 105 9.19 3.89 5.08
C ASN A 105 10.62 3.78 4.51
N ASN A 106 10.75 3.47 3.22
CA ASN A 106 12.04 3.35 2.55
C ASN A 106 12.13 4.22 1.31
N ILE A 107 13.37 4.59 0.96
CA ILE A 107 13.71 5.23 -0.31
C ILE A 107 14.42 4.20 -1.20
N TYR A 108 14.03 4.20 -2.47
CA TYR A 108 14.46 3.28 -3.52
C TYR A 108 15.26 4.05 -4.57
N THR A 109 16.57 4.14 -4.38
CA THR A 109 17.46 4.95 -5.22
C THR A 109 17.96 4.18 -6.44
N MET A 110 17.97 4.83 -7.61
CA MET A 110 18.63 4.40 -8.83
C MET A 110 19.37 5.57 -9.48
N THR A 111 20.04 5.35 -10.61
CA THR A 111 20.82 6.39 -11.30
C THR A 111 19.96 7.60 -11.68
N GLU A 112 18.72 7.36 -12.08
CA GLU A 112 17.75 8.34 -12.53
C GLU A 112 16.88 8.88 -11.38
N GLY A 113 17.40 8.89 -10.16
CA GLY A 113 16.78 9.54 -9.00
C GLY A 113 16.29 8.57 -7.92
N ALA A 114 15.44 9.09 -7.03
CA ALA A 114 15.02 8.39 -5.83
C ALA A 114 13.49 8.22 -5.80
N GLY A 115 13.05 6.96 -5.83
CA GLY A 115 11.66 6.60 -5.65
C GLY A 115 11.30 6.60 -4.18
N SER A 116 10.32 7.43 -3.82
CA SER A 116 9.68 7.43 -2.51
C SER A 116 8.25 6.90 -2.63
N PRO A 117 7.80 6.04 -1.72
CA PRO A 117 6.41 5.64 -1.64
C PRO A 117 5.50 6.85 -1.45
N LEU A 118 4.36 6.87 -2.15
CA LEU A 118 3.32 7.87 -1.89
C LEU A 118 2.89 7.78 -0.43
N LYS A 119 2.82 8.95 0.25
CA LYS A 119 2.37 9.04 1.65
C LYS A 119 0.95 8.50 1.80
N THR A 120 0.08 8.95 0.90
CA THR A 120 -1.30 8.46 0.76
C THR A 120 -1.37 7.69 -0.55
N PRO A 121 -1.77 6.40 -0.53
CA PRO A 121 -2.08 5.67 -1.75
C PRO A 121 -3.15 6.40 -2.57
N TYR A 122 -3.31 6.00 -3.83
CA TYR A 122 -4.50 6.45 -4.54
C TYR A 122 -5.75 5.89 -3.88
N HIS A 123 -6.88 6.51 -4.17
CA HIS A 123 -8.19 5.99 -3.81
C HIS A 123 -9.11 6.23 -4.98
N CYS A 124 -9.40 5.19 -5.74
CA CYS A 124 -10.25 5.25 -6.90
C CYS A 124 -11.72 5.25 -6.45
N ASN A 125 -12.46 6.32 -6.73
CA ASN A 125 -13.87 6.44 -6.32
C ASN A 125 -14.81 5.46 -7.05
N VAL A 126 -14.34 4.82 -8.11
CA VAL A 126 -15.13 3.88 -8.92
C VAL A 126 -15.02 2.45 -8.39
N CYS A 127 -13.80 1.99 -8.12
CA CYS A 127 -13.56 0.59 -7.72
C CYS A 127 -12.90 0.42 -6.35
N CYS A 128 -12.71 1.52 -5.61
CA CYS A 128 -12.00 1.59 -4.33
C CYS A 128 -10.55 1.09 -4.38
N GLY A 129 -9.96 0.95 -5.57
CA GLY A 129 -8.58 0.53 -5.76
C GLY A 129 -7.56 1.57 -5.27
N GLU A 130 -6.41 1.10 -4.77
CA GLU A 130 -5.34 1.95 -4.23
C GLU A 130 -4.17 2.22 -5.19
N ASP A 131 -4.19 1.63 -6.38
CA ASP A 131 -3.06 1.61 -7.31
C ASP A 131 -3.21 2.59 -8.48
N HIS A 132 -4.35 3.25 -8.64
CA HIS A 132 -4.55 4.24 -9.69
C HIS A 132 -5.50 5.36 -9.25
N PRO A 133 -5.33 6.59 -9.78
CA PRO A 133 -6.32 7.65 -9.60
C PRO A 133 -7.60 7.33 -10.38
N THR A 134 -8.73 7.87 -9.94
CA THR A 134 -10.07 7.60 -10.52
C THR A 134 -10.13 7.73 -12.04
N GLY A 135 -9.49 8.74 -12.63
CA GLY A 135 -9.47 8.96 -14.09
C GLY A 135 -8.75 7.88 -14.91
N LEU A 136 -8.00 6.99 -14.25
CA LEU A 136 -7.32 5.85 -14.88
C LEU A 136 -7.98 4.51 -14.55
N CYS A 137 -9.19 4.53 -13.97
CA CYS A 137 -9.90 3.31 -13.65
C CYS A 137 -10.23 2.50 -14.90
N ALA A 138 -9.96 1.20 -14.88
CA ALA A 138 -10.29 0.31 -15.99
C ALA A 138 -11.79 0.02 -16.08
N PHE A 139 -12.52 0.09 -14.96
CA PHE A 139 -13.97 -0.20 -14.91
C PHE A 139 -14.78 0.76 -15.77
N THR A 140 -14.38 2.04 -15.84
CA THR A 140 -15.06 3.04 -16.68
C THR A 140 -14.90 2.78 -18.18
N ARG A 141 -14.04 1.83 -18.57
CA ARG A 141 -13.81 1.44 -19.97
C ARG A 141 -14.46 0.09 -20.33
N LEU A 142 -15.11 -0.57 -19.37
CA LEU A 142 -15.79 -1.83 -19.65
C LEU A 142 -17.06 -1.57 -20.46
N PRO A 143 -17.34 -2.39 -21.50
CA PRO A 143 -18.61 -2.32 -22.22
C PRO A 143 -19.79 -2.45 -21.25
N GLY A 144 -20.78 -1.56 -21.37
CA GLY A 144 -21.98 -1.58 -20.52
C GLY A 144 -21.82 -0.92 -19.14
N TRP A 145 -20.67 -0.31 -18.85
CA TRP A 145 -20.50 0.47 -17.61
C TRP A 145 -21.40 1.71 -17.62
N ILE A 146 -22.37 1.77 -16.71
CA ILE A 146 -23.24 2.93 -16.52
C ILE A 146 -22.50 3.92 -15.62
N ASP A 147 -22.09 5.05 -16.21
CA ASP A 147 -21.55 6.15 -15.44
C ASP A 147 -22.69 6.86 -14.67
N HIS A 148 -22.87 6.48 -13.41
CA HIS A 148 -23.85 7.13 -12.53
C HIS A 148 -23.54 8.61 -12.26
N SER A 149 -22.38 9.15 -12.70
CA SER A 149 -22.08 10.58 -12.60
C SER A 149 -22.85 11.45 -13.61
N GLN A 150 -23.52 10.85 -14.61
CA GLN A 150 -24.30 11.59 -15.61
C GLN A 150 -25.79 11.75 -15.28
N HIS A 151 -26.31 11.13 -14.21
CA HIS A 151 -27.74 11.13 -13.89
C HIS A 151 -28.20 12.23 -12.92
N ALA A 152 -27.65 13.44 -13.05
CA ALA A 152 -28.17 14.63 -12.39
C ALA A 152 -28.64 15.71 -13.39
N THR A 153 -29.27 15.31 -14.49
CA THR A 153 -30.15 16.20 -15.25
C THR A 153 -31.33 15.40 -15.81
N ASN A 154 -32.49 15.66 -15.21
CA ASN A 154 -33.85 15.58 -15.74
C ASN A 154 -34.38 14.22 -16.25
N ASP A 155 -35.29 13.70 -15.44
CA ASP A 155 -36.61 13.15 -15.79
C ASP A 155 -36.77 11.91 -16.69
N THR A 156 -37.68 11.08 -16.20
CA THR A 156 -38.60 10.15 -16.89
C THR A 156 -38.10 8.77 -17.32
N GLU A 157 -38.58 7.81 -16.52
CA GLU A 157 -38.95 6.41 -16.77
C GLU A 157 -38.92 5.94 -18.24
N ASP A 158 -38.19 4.85 -18.50
CA ASP A 158 -38.71 3.71 -19.28
C ASP A 158 -37.82 2.48 -19.09
N GLU A 159 -38.44 1.38 -18.63
CA GLU A 159 -37.83 0.05 -18.49
C GLU A 159 -37.55 -0.59 -19.85
N VAL A 160 -36.34 -1.13 -20.05
CA VAL A 160 -36.11 -2.19 -21.05
C VAL A 160 -35.20 -3.26 -20.46
N VAL A 161 -35.79 -4.44 -20.27
CA VAL A 161 -35.12 -5.68 -19.83
C VAL A 161 -34.44 -6.31 -21.04
N VAL A 162 -33.13 -6.58 -20.97
CA VAL A 162 -32.44 -7.47 -21.93
C VAL A 162 -31.56 -8.47 -21.20
N ASP A 163 -31.85 -9.75 -21.45
CA ASP A 163 -31.18 -10.92 -20.92
C ASP A 163 -29.70 -10.99 -21.35
N ALA A 164 -28.82 -11.17 -20.36
CA ALA A 164 -27.39 -11.38 -20.56
C ALA A 164 -27.06 -12.88 -20.55
N VAL A 165 -26.54 -13.39 -21.66
CA VAL A 165 -25.92 -14.72 -21.73
C VAL A 165 -24.45 -14.57 -21.31
N ALA A 166 -24.14 -15.01 -20.09
CA ALA A 166 -22.81 -14.95 -19.51
C ALA A 166 -21.90 -16.05 -20.09
N ALA A 167 -20.84 -15.64 -20.80
CA ALA A 167 -19.70 -16.50 -21.10
C ALA A 167 -18.65 -16.32 -20.00
N GLU A 168 -18.35 -17.41 -19.28
CA GLU A 168 -17.37 -17.42 -18.19
C GLU A 168 -15.94 -17.23 -18.72
N VAL A 169 -15.29 -16.15 -18.29
CA VAL A 169 -13.85 -15.93 -18.43
C VAL A 169 -13.23 -16.09 -17.04
N PRO A 170 -12.16 -16.88 -16.85
CA PRO A 170 -11.60 -17.13 -15.54
C PRO A 170 -10.82 -15.89 -15.07
N ILE A 171 -11.47 -15.06 -14.24
CA ILE A 171 -10.85 -13.94 -13.56
C ILE A 171 -10.01 -14.51 -12.40
N LYS A 172 -8.69 -14.36 -12.46
CA LYS A 172 -7.81 -14.50 -11.29
C LYS A 172 -8.13 -13.37 -10.32
N THR A 173 -9.09 -13.61 -9.44
CA THR A 173 -9.50 -12.67 -8.39
C THR A 173 -8.37 -12.48 -7.39
N LEU A 174 -7.75 -11.29 -7.41
CA LEU A 174 -7.02 -10.78 -6.25
C LEU A 174 -8.05 -10.10 -5.35
N ILE A 175 -8.55 -10.81 -4.34
CA ILE A 175 -9.51 -10.28 -3.38
C ILE A 175 -8.79 -9.23 -2.53
N ALA A 176 -9.11 -7.95 -2.74
CA ALA A 176 -8.82 -6.90 -1.78
C ALA A 176 -9.91 -6.96 -0.69
N VAL A 177 -9.58 -7.57 0.45
CA VAL A 177 -10.48 -7.57 1.62
C VAL A 177 -10.44 -6.18 2.25
N VAL A 178 -11.54 -5.43 2.11
CA VAL A 178 -11.81 -4.23 2.92
C VAL A 178 -12.25 -4.71 4.31
N VAL A 179 -11.47 -4.40 5.34
CA VAL A 179 -11.92 -4.50 6.73
C VAL A 179 -12.18 -3.07 7.19
N GLU A 180 -13.45 -2.71 7.26
CA GLU A 180 -13.92 -1.46 7.85
C GLU A 180 -13.84 -1.60 9.38
N ALA A 181 -13.06 -0.74 10.03
CA ALA A 181 -13.03 -0.68 11.49
C ALA A 181 -14.20 0.19 11.95
N VAL A 182 -15.17 -0.43 12.62
CA VAL A 182 -16.24 0.31 13.32
C VAL A 182 -15.62 0.97 14.54
N GLU A 183 -15.48 2.29 14.51
CA GLU A 183 -15.17 3.09 15.69
C GLU A 183 -16.41 3.17 16.60
N ALA A 184 -16.27 2.71 17.84
CA ALA A 184 -17.23 2.99 18.90
C ALA A 184 -16.74 4.22 19.69
N ALA A 185 -17.51 5.31 19.64
CA ALA A 185 -17.30 6.52 20.42
C ALA A 185 -18.34 6.66 21.55
N GLY A 186 -17.86 7.06 22.74
CA GLY A 186 -18.62 7.68 23.86
C GLY A 186 -19.40 6.73 24.78
N ASP A 187 -19.52 6.94 26.11
CA ASP A 187 -19.25 8.12 26.93
C ASP A 187 -19.30 7.83 28.46
N VAL A 188 -18.57 8.66 29.23
CA VAL A 188 -18.69 9.15 30.64
C VAL A 188 -19.07 8.24 31.83
N GLY A 189 -18.26 8.36 32.89
CA GLY A 189 -18.60 7.99 34.27
C GLY A 189 -17.50 8.34 35.29
N ASP A 190 -17.55 9.57 35.80
CA ASP A 190 -16.71 10.22 36.81
C ASP A 190 -16.80 9.59 38.22
N THR A 191 -15.69 9.56 38.97
CA THR A 191 -15.66 9.84 40.44
C THR A 191 -14.20 9.98 40.95
N THR A 192 -13.83 11.19 41.33
CA THR A 192 -12.89 11.52 42.44
C THR A 192 -13.75 12.24 43.53
N PRO A 193 -13.39 12.33 44.85
CA PRO A 193 -12.08 12.75 45.36
C PRO A 193 -11.63 12.16 46.71
N THR A 194 -10.37 12.39 47.14
CA THR A 194 -9.98 12.78 48.52
C THR A 194 -8.54 13.30 48.54
N THR A 195 -8.38 14.50 49.08
CA THR A 195 -7.15 15.26 49.37
C THR A 195 -6.56 14.93 50.76
N SER A 196 -5.24 14.91 50.93
CA SER A 196 -4.52 15.83 51.85
C SER A 196 -2.98 15.66 51.86
N ASN A 197 -2.34 16.81 51.59
CA ASN A 197 -0.99 17.36 51.83
C ASN A 197 -0.05 16.72 52.89
N LEU A 198 1.27 16.81 52.65
CA LEU A 198 2.16 17.77 53.35
C LEU A 198 3.59 17.93 52.73
N LEU A 199 3.89 19.20 52.38
CA LEU A 199 5.14 19.99 52.41
C LEU A 199 6.54 19.43 52.06
N GLY A 200 7.26 20.22 51.24
CA GLY A 200 8.74 20.24 51.19
C GLY A 200 9.30 21.20 50.12
N ALA A 201 9.68 22.40 50.52
CA ALA A 201 10.05 23.58 49.72
C ALA A 201 11.25 23.46 48.74
N ILE A 202 11.23 24.33 47.69
CA ILE A 202 12.35 24.76 46.82
C ILE A 202 13.00 26.02 47.43
N PRO A 203 14.30 26.33 47.21
CA PRO A 203 14.71 27.26 46.13
C PRO A 203 16.03 26.84 45.41
N PHE A 204 16.14 26.91 44.08
CA PHE A 204 16.48 28.05 43.19
C PHE A 204 17.99 28.37 43.06
N SER A 205 18.43 28.56 41.80
CA SER A 205 19.66 29.23 41.30
C SER A 205 20.99 28.42 41.39
N LEU A 206 21.92 28.39 40.43
CA LEU A 206 22.34 29.30 39.35
C LEU A 206 23.08 28.53 38.23
N LEU A 207 22.86 28.95 36.97
CA LEU A 207 23.78 28.74 35.82
C LEU A 207 25.05 29.62 35.98
N PRO A 208 26.16 29.28 35.30
CA PRO A 208 26.43 29.95 34.02
C PRO A 208 27.10 29.08 32.95
N SER A 209 26.94 29.49 31.70
CA SER A 209 27.76 29.11 30.52
C SER A 209 28.51 30.39 30.05
N PRO A 210 29.34 30.37 28.99
CA PRO A 210 30.34 29.40 28.54
C PRO A 210 31.73 30.07 28.33
N ILE A 211 32.71 29.32 27.81
CA ILE A 211 33.84 29.85 27.01
C ILE A 211 33.78 29.17 25.65
#